data_AF-A0A369H2I1-F1
#
_entry.id   AF-A0A369H2I1-F1
#
_cell.length_a   1.000
_cell.length_b   1.000
_cell.length_c   1.000
_cell.angle_alpha   90.00
_cell.angle_beta   90.00
_cell.angle_gamma   90.00
#
_symmetry.space_group_name_H-M   'P 1'
#
loop_
_entity.id
_entity.type
_entity.pdbx_description
1 polymer ?
#
loop_
_entity_poly.entity_id
_entity_poly.type
_entity_poly.pdbx_seq_one_letter_code
_entity_poly.pdbx_strand_id
1 'polypeptide(L)'
;MLSLLFVSSLASLASVGGALPSRRSDGCTKTSVAILLVPSSILDLLVLSAADGLQALANESVDDFIILEYQDRIGGRAWHTQFGGYTVELGANWVSAGQEGQAKKHQLKSMTNDYKSFLTYNETGHTDFSHVLAELDAAKKRANVEAGRMLQENLQDQSVRTGLSLSGWNPKHDDMAAQAAESWGWDWEAAFPPEHSSMIFGMASDNLTFSQYNEDNNLVIDARGYDAIIRGEASTFLKPNDARLQLEKRIKEISYSDQGVTIKSDDGSCVEADYAICTFSLGVLQHDEVKFEPALPEWKQKAIQSFSMGTYTKYFLQFNETFWPRDKQFMLYASPTTRGYYPVWQSLDGDGFLPGSHIIFATTTHTESYRAEKQSVEETKEELLSVLADMFPDVKIPEPLAVMYPRWTQVPWARGSYSDWPVGTTLEMHQNLRANVGRLWFAGEALSAQFFGFLHGAWFEGREAGAHVAQFVRGGHCLRLDGEEEVCGSRPHYESLHGTSPLRHYSLLNGWAAKSFAASKASRG
;
A
#
# COMPACT_ATOMS: atom_id res chain seq x y z
N MET A 1 -29.29 -36.66 52.32
CA MET A 1 -28.51 -37.74 52.95
C MET A 1 -27.56 -38.30 51.90
N LEU A 2 -26.26 -38.31 52.23
CA LEU A 2 -25.08 -38.83 51.50
C LEU A 2 -24.71 -38.11 50.19
N SER A 3 -23.68 -37.25 50.12
CA SER A 3 -22.21 -37.43 50.32
C SER A 3 -21.52 -37.79 48.98
N LEU A 4 -20.86 -36.83 48.32
CA LEU A 4 -19.43 -36.44 48.43
C LEU A 4 -18.53 -37.32 47.55
N LEU A 5 -17.82 -36.67 46.60
CA LEU A 5 -16.36 -36.68 46.47
C LEU A 5 -15.93 -35.79 45.28
N PHE A 6 -15.60 -34.54 45.59
CA PHE A 6 -14.76 -33.68 44.76
C PHE A 6 -13.30 -33.92 45.17
N VAL A 7 -12.43 -34.20 44.20
CA VAL A 7 -10.98 -34.30 44.43
C VAL A 7 -10.36 -32.94 44.15
N SER A 8 -9.93 -32.28 45.22
CA SER A 8 -9.04 -31.13 45.22
C SER A 8 -7.59 -31.58 45.05
N SER A 9 -6.82 -30.92 44.20
CA SER A 9 -5.35 -30.94 44.30
C SER A 9 -4.82 -29.52 44.36
N LEU A 10 -4.05 -29.27 45.42
CA LEU A 10 -3.48 -27.98 45.81
C LEU A 10 -2.39 -27.53 44.83
N ALA A 11 -2.43 -26.26 44.42
CA ALA A 11 -1.26 -25.56 43.91
C ALA A 11 -0.69 -24.69 45.03
N SER A 12 0.54 -25.00 45.44
CA SER A 12 1.31 -24.28 46.46
C SER A 12 1.60 -22.84 46.03
N LEU A 13 1.22 -21.90 46.89
CA LEU A 13 1.72 -20.53 46.90
C LEU A 13 3.19 -20.54 47.34
N ALA A 14 4.10 -20.31 46.41
CA ALA A 14 5.48 -19.91 46.71
C ALA A 14 5.62 -18.42 46.41
N SER A 15 5.57 -17.61 47.47
CA SER A 15 5.98 -16.21 47.44
C SER A 15 7.50 -16.13 47.27
N VAL A 16 7.96 -15.63 46.13
CA VAL A 16 9.33 -15.14 45.96
C VAL A 16 9.24 -13.63 45.74
N GLY A 17 9.53 -12.89 46.80
CA GLY A 17 9.83 -11.47 46.70
C GLY A 17 11.24 -11.28 46.12
N GLY A 18 11.41 -10.19 45.37
CA GLY A 18 12.72 -9.64 45.04
C GLY A 18 13.06 -9.62 43.57
N ALA A 19 12.55 -8.62 42.85
CA ALA A 19 13.36 -7.52 42.30
C ALA A 19 12.53 -6.82 41.21
N LEU A 20 12.09 -5.59 41.48
CA LEU A 20 11.82 -4.61 40.44
C LEU A 20 13.17 -4.11 39.93
N PRO A 21 13.50 -4.22 38.63
CA PRO A 21 14.40 -3.30 37.97
C PRO A 21 13.57 -2.43 37.02
N SER A 22 13.71 -1.12 36.94
CA SER A 22 14.54 -0.15 37.62
C SER A 22 13.80 1.18 37.50
N ARG A 23 14.12 2.15 38.36
CA ARG A 23 13.73 3.55 38.23
C ARG A 23 13.58 3.97 36.76
N ARG A 24 12.40 4.53 36.41
CA ARG A 24 12.26 5.42 35.25
C ARG A 24 13.46 6.35 35.25
N SER A 25 14.25 6.34 34.18
CA SER A 25 15.08 7.51 33.89
C SER A 25 14.12 8.69 33.78
N ASP A 26 14.34 9.75 34.55
CA ASP A 26 13.51 10.95 34.55
C ASP A 26 13.61 11.77 33.24
N GLY A 27 13.76 11.12 32.09
CA GLY A 27 13.92 11.76 30.78
C GLY A 27 13.73 10.79 29.60
N CYS A 28 13.36 11.36 28.45
CA CYS A 28 13.22 10.65 27.18
C CYS A 28 14.58 10.17 26.65
N THR A 29 14.56 9.06 25.89
CA THR A 29 15.75 8.62 25.14
C THR A 29 16.08 9.66 24.07
N LYS A 30 17.34 10.05 23.93
CA LYS A 30 17.76 11.07 22.97
C LYS A 30 18.46 10.45 21.78
N THR A 31 18.26 11.01 20.60
CA THR A 31 18.93 10.60 19.36
C THR A 31 18.96 11.76 18.36
N SER A 32 19.81 11.77 17.34
CA SER A 32 19.72 12.79 16.29
C SER A 32 18.50 12.63 15.40
N VAL A 33 18.12 11.38 15.06
CA VAL A 33 16.99 11.11 14.15
C VAL A 33 16.05 10.06 14.71
N ALA A 34 14.76 10.37 14.80
CA ALA A 34 13.71 9.39 15.08
C ALA A 34 12.96 9.00 13.79
N ILE A 35 12.88 7.71 13.50
CA ILE A 35 12.11 7.17 12.38
C ILE A 35 10.86 6.51 12.95
N LEU A 36 9.69 7.03 12.56
CA LEU A 36 8.40 6.66 13.12
C LEU A 36 7.66 5.74 12.15
N LEU A 37 7.78 4.43 12.41
CA LEU A 37 7.11 3.41 11.62
C LEU A 37 5.73 3.13 12.21
N VAL A 38 4.70 3.55 11.49
CA VAL A 38 3.34 3.03 11.62
C VAL A 38 2.93 2.65 10.22
N PRO A 39 2.34 1.47 9.96
CA PRO A 39 2.34 0.94 8.61
C PRO A 39 1.41 1.68 7.65
N SER A 40 1.92 2.73 7.03
CA SER A 40 1.67 2.98 5.63
C SER A 40 2.21 1.82 4.83
N SER A 41 1.59 1.62 3.68
CA SER A 41 1.97 0.67 2.67
C SER A 41 3.47 0.86 2.47
N ILE A 42 4.19 -0.18 2.87
CA ILE A 42 5.51 -0.50 2.33
C ILE A 42 6.61 0.49 2.74
N LEU A 43 6.46 1.18 3.87
CA LEU A 43 7.57 1.96 4.44
C LEU A 43 8.21 1.35 5.67
N ASP A 44 8.18 0.02 5.74
CA ASP A 44 9.36 -0.71 6.18
C ASP A 44 10.40 -0.85 5.07
N LEU A 45 10.13 -0.36 3.87
CA LEU A 45 11.21 0.08 3.00
C LEU A 45 11.84 1.39 3.46
N LEU A 46 11.59 1.93 4.66
CA LEU A 46 12.63 2.75 5.31
C LEU A 46 13.80 1.89 5.74
N VAL A 47 13.60 0.59 5.94
CA VAL A 47 14.65 -0.39 6.22
C VAL A 47 15.32 -0.85 4.93
N LEU A 48 14.62 -0.80 3.79
CA LEU A 48 15.28 -1.00 2.52
C LEU A 48 15.88 0.28 1.89
N SER A 49 15.19 1.41 1.94
CA SER A 49 15.73 2.73 1.62
C SER A 49 16.69 3.22 2.69
N ALA A 50 16.79 2.54 3.83
CA ALA A 50 17.89 2.63 4.78
C ALA A 50 19.17 2.03 4.22
N ALA A 51 19.12 1.01 3.37
CA ALA A 51 20.36 0.51 2.81
C ALA A 51 21.02 1.49 1.84
N ASP A 52 20.32 2.55 1.36
CA ASP A 52 20.90 3.66 0.58
C ASP A 52 20.86 5.00 1.33
N GLY A 53 19.85 5.24 2.16
CA GLY A 53 19.61 6.46 2.94
C GLY A 53 20.07 6.38 4.40
N LEU A 54 20.06 5.19 5.01
CA LEU A 54 20.84 4.89 6.22
C LEU A 54 22.24 4.34 5.89
N GLN A 55 22.54 3.91 4.66
CA GLN A 55 23.90 3.99 4.13
C GLN A 55 24.24 5.42 3.77
N ALA A 56 23.33 6.29 3.34
CA ALA A 56 23.68 7.71 3.26
C ALA A 56 23.95 8.19 4.69
N LEU A 57 23.10 7.94 5.67
CA LEU A 57 23.42 8.28 7.06
C LEU A 57 24.71 7.58 7.52
N ALA A 58 24.88 6.25 7.46
CA ALA A 58 26.08 5.53 7.92
C ALA A 58 27.35 5.79 7.07
N ASN A 59 27.28 5.88 5.74
CA ASN A 59 28.38 6.29 4.85
C ASN A 59 28.69 7.79 5.00
N GLU A 60 27.69 8.61 5.35
CA GLU A 60 27.86 10.03 5.72
C GLU A 60 28.08 10.19 7.24
N SER A 61 28.25 9.10 8.00
CA SER A 61 28.58 9.01 9.43
C SER A 61 27.53 9.55 10.44
N VAL A 62 26.23 9.33 10.19
CA VAL A 62 25.11 9.54 11.11
C VAL A 62 24.63 8.19 11.63
N ASP A 63 25.16 7.81 12.77
CA ASP A 63 24.95 6.49 13.38
C ASP A 63 23.88 6.53 14.50
N ASP A 64 23.55 7.75 14.94
CA ASP A 64 22.64 8.06 16.03
C ASP A 64 21.21 8.28 15.52
N PHE A 65 20.47 7.17 15.40
CA PHE A 65 19.05 7.17 15.09
C PHE A 65 18.31 6.08 15.86
N ILE A 66 17.01 6.28 16.06
CA ILE A 66 16.09 5.29 16.64
C ILE A 66 14.91 5.07 15.69
N ILE A 67 14.57 3.81 15.47
CA ILE A 67 13.40 3.35 14.72
C ILE A 67 12.36 2.88 15.74
N LEU A 68 11.17 3.48 15.68
CA LEU A 68 10.01 3.13 16.50
C LEU A 68 9.00 2.41 15.60
N GLU A 69 8.76 1.13 15.84
CA GLU A 69 7.83 0.30 15.07
C GLU A 69 6.60 -0.05 15.90
N TYR A 70 5.41 0.19 15.35
CA TYR A 70 4.14 -0.10 16.00
C TYR A 70 3.98 -1.59 16.37
N GLN A 71 4.45 -2.48 15.50
CA GLN A 71 4.27 -3.92 15.57
C GLN A 71 5.45 -4.62 16.25
N ASP A 72 5.30 -5.92 16.47
CA ASP A 72 6.36 -6.85 16.91
C ASP A 72 7.30 -7.27 15.77
N ARG A 73 7.14 -6.65 14.59
CA ARG A 73 7.93 -6.90 13.39
C ARG A 73 8.00 -5.66 12.52
N ILE A 74 9.05 -5.58 11.72
CA ILE A 74 9.10 -4.71 10.55
C ILE A 74 8.33 -5.37 9.38
N GLY A 75 7.86 -4.57 8.45
CA GLY A 75 7.27 -4.98 7.17
C GLY A 75 5.93 -4.32 6.87
N GLY A 76 5.23 -3.89 7.92
CA GLY A 76 4.04 -3.07 7.78
C GLY A 76 2.95 -3.83 7.05
N ARG A 77 2.41 -3.27 5.97
CA ARG A 77 1.44 -3.98 5.12
C ARG A 77 2.07 -5.02 4.18
N ALA A 78 3.38 -5.08 4.01
CA ALA A 78 4.02 -6.26 3.41
C ALA A 78 4.04 -7.36 4.49
N TRP A 79 2.95 -8.13 4.51
CA TRP A 79 2.69 -9.12 5.55
C TRP A 79 2.21 -10.41 4.92
N HIS A 80 2.79 -11.52 5.35
CA HIS A 80 2.40 -12.86 4.96
C HIS A 80 1.91 -13.66 6.17
N THR A 81 1.25 -14.79 5.90
CA THR A 81 0.87 -15.78 6.91
C THR A 81 0.99 -17.19 6.36
N GLN A 82 1.04 -18.18 7.26
CA GLN A 82 0.84 -19.57 6.90
C GLN A 82 -0.66 -19.84 6.71
N PHE A 83 -1.02 -20.43 5.59
CA PHE A 83 -2.37 -20.81 5.22
C PHE A 83 -2.31 -22.16 4.50
N GLY A 84 -2.86 -23.19 5.13
CA GLY A 84 -2.93 -24.50 4.49
C GLY A 84 -1.60 -25.22 4.24
N GLY A 85 -0.55 -24.88 5.00
CA GLY A 85 0.82 -25.37 4.76
C GLY A 85 1.61 -24.56 3.74
N TYR A 86 1.02 -23.48 3.20
CA TYR A 86 1.65 -22.57 2.24
C TYR A 86 1.77 -21.17 2.82
N THR A 87 2.64 -20.36 2.23
CA THR A 87 2.77 -18.93 2.58
C THR A 87 1.91 -18.12 1.61
N VAL A 88 1.02 -17.29 2.15
CA VAL A 88 0.20 -16.35 1.36
C VAL A 88 0.41 -14.93 1.85
N GLU A 89 0.44 -13.99 0.92
CA GLU A 89 0.59 -12.57 1.21
C GLU A 89 -0.76 -11.93 1.54
N LEU A 90 -0.88 -11.28 2.69
CA LEU A 90 -2.08 -10.57 3.12
C LEU A 90 -2.16 -9.15 2.54
N GLY A 91 -1.02 -8.47 2.40
CA GLY A 91 -0.96 -7.14 1.80
C GLY A 91 -0.19 -7.18 0.50
N ALA A 92 0.93 -6.46 0.42
CA ALA A 92 1.73 -6.36 -0.79
C ALA A 92 2.17 -7.75 -1.31
N ASN A 93 1.82 -8.11 -2.54
CA ASN A 93 2.05 -9.45 -3.08
C ASN A 93 2.60 -9.51 -4.50
N TRP A 94 2.82 -8.35 -5.11
CA TRP A 94 3.33 -8.22 -6.48
C TRP A 94 4.63 -7.43 -6.50
N VAL A 95 5.67 -8.03 -7.08
CA VAL A 95 6.91 -7.34 -7.42
C VAL A 95 6.70 -6.72 -8.78
N SER A 96 6.48 -5.40 -8.80
CA SER A 96 6.46 -4.65 -10.04
C SER A 96 7.88 -4.46 -10.56
N ALA A 97 7.98 -4.12 -11.84
CA ALA A 97 9.24 -3.92 -12.54
C ALA A 97 10.19 -2.91 -11.84
N GLY A 98 9.64 -1.86 -11.20
CA GLY A 98 10.40 -0.90 -10.40
C GLY A 98 11.11 -1.49 -9.17
N GLN A 99 10.85 -2.75 -8.83
CA GLN A 99 11.42 -3.46 -7.68
C GLN A 99 12.22 -4.70 -8.04
N GLU A 100 12.35 -5.03 -9.32
CA GLU A 100 13.08 -6.22 -9.76
C GLU A 100 14.51 -6.26 -9.23
N GLY A 101 15.18 -5.10 -9.15
CA GLY A 101 16.53 -5.01 -8.59
C GLY A 101 16.59 -5.50 -7.15
N GLN A 102 15.63 -5.10 -6.31
CA GLN A 102 15.56 -5.51 -4.91
C GLN A 102 15.15 -6.98 -4.77
N ALA A 103 14.18 -7.44 -5.56
CA ALA A 103 13.79 -8.84 -5.57
C ALA A 103 14.96 -9.75 -5.98
N LYS A 104 15.74 -9.36 -7.01
CA LYS A 104 16.96 -10.07 -7.45
C LYS A 104 18.04 -10.05 -6.38
N LYS A 105 18.28 -8.89 -5.74
CA LYS A 105 19.27 -8.74 -4.64
C LYS A 105 19.01 -9.72 -3.49
N HIS A 106 17.74 -9.89 -3.11
CA HIS A 106 17.33 -10.78 -2.00
C HIS A 106 16.93 -12.19 -2.44
N GLN A 107 17.11 -12.50 -3.72
CA GLN A 107 16.75 -13.78 -4.33
C GLN A 107 15.31 -14.18 -4.04
N LEU A 108 14.38 -13.20 -4.04
CA LEU A 108 12.98 -13.45 -3.77
C LEU A 108 12.38 -14.27 -4.91
N LYS A 109 11.72 -15.38 -4.56
CA LYS A 109 11.00 -16.19 -5.55
C LYS A 109 9.67 -15.54 -5.89
N SER A 110 9.46 -15.33 -7.19
CA SER A 110 8.22 -14.80 -7.74
C SER A 110 7.90 -15.46 -9.08
N MET A 111 6.63 -15.42 -9.48
CA MET A 111 6.12 -15.94 -10.74
C MET A 111 5.40 -14.84 -11.50
N THR A 112 5.69 -14.67 -12.79
CA THR A 112 5.01 -13.69 -13.64
C THR A 112 3.54 -14.07 -13.81
N ASN A 113 2.63 -13.11 -13.61
CA ASN A 113 1.21 -13.33 -13.87
C ASN A 113 0.94 -13.32 -15.38
N ASP A 114 0.13 -14.26 -15.86
CA ASP A 114 -0.44 -14.25 -17.21
C ASP A 114 -1.87 -13.71 -17.18
N TYR A 115 -2.00 -12.40 -17.38
CA TYR A 115 -3.30 -11.71 -17.45
C TYR A 115 -4.16 -12.09 -18.66
N LYS A 116 -3.62 -12.87 -19.61
CA LYS A 116 -4.38 -13.46 -20.73
C LYS A 116 -4.88 -14.86 -20.39
N SER A 117 -4.39 -15.47 -19.32
CA SER A 117 -4.84 -16.76 -18.80
C SER A 117 -6.04 -16.58 -17.87
N PHE A 118 -7.19 -16.25 -18.45
CA PHE A 118 -8.43 -16.06 -17.71
C PHE A 118 -9.66 -16.68 -18.38
N LEU A 119 -10.73 -16.80 -17.61
CA LEU A 119 -12.08 -17.09 -18.07
C LEU A 119 -13.08 -16.12 -17.42
N THR A 120 -14.23 -15.95 -18.04
CA THR A 120 -15.30 -15.07 -17.55
C THR A 120 -16.56 -15.86 -17.19
N TYR A 121 -17.29 -15.39 -16.19
CA TYR A 121 -18.40 -16.09 -15.55
C TYR A 121 -19.53 -15.13 -15.18
N ASN A 122 -20.75 -15.64 -15.09
CA ASN A 122 -21.91 -14.98 -14.50
C ASN A 122 -22.66 -15.96 -13.59
N GLU A 123 -23.90 -15.64 -13.22
CA GLU A 123 -24.78 -16.48 -12.38
C GLU A 123 -25.20 -17.83 -13.01
N THR A 124 -24.86 -18.05 -14.27
CA THR A 124 -25.18 -19.28 -15.01
C THR A 124 -23.95 -20.14 -15.34
N GLY A 125 -22.79 -19.78 -14.79
CA GLY A 125 -21.51 -20.43 -15.04
C GLY A 125 -20.65 -19.68 -16.05
N HIS A 126 -19.87 -20.44 -16.83
CA HIS A 126 -18.94 -19.87 -17.81
C HIS A 126 -19.68 -19.11 -18.92
N THR A 127 -19.37 -17.82 -19.06
CA THR A 127 -19.95 -16.92 -20.05
C THR A 127 -18.83 -16.05 -20.62
N ASP A 128 -18.53 -16.18 -21.91
CA ASP A 128 -17.44 -15.41 -22.54
C ASP A 128 -17.85 -13.96 -22.83
N PHE A 129 -17.32 -13.04 -22.05
CA PHE A 129 -17.39 -11.59 -22.30
C PHE A 129 -15.99 -10.96 -22.38
N SER A 130 -14.98 -11.74 -22.76
CA SER A 130 -13.60 -11.26 -22.90
C SER A 130 -13.45 -10.11 -23.92
N HIS A 131 -14.31 -10.04 -24.93
CA HIS A 131 -14.36 -8.93 -25.89
C HIS A 131 -14.66 -7.58 -25.24
N VAL A 132 -15.43 -7.57 -24.14
CA VAL A 132 -15.79 -6.36 -23.39
C VAL A 132 -14.57 -5.73 -22.73
N LEU A 133 -13.61 -6.54 -22.26
CA LEU A 133 -12.31 -6.07 -21.75
C LEU A 133 -11.49 -5.40 -22.86
N ALA A 134 -11.55 -5.90 -24.10
CA ALA A 134 -10.86 -5.30 -25.23
C ALA A 134 -11.46 -3.94 -25.63
N GLU A 135 -12.78 -3.79 -25.52
CA GLU A 135 -13.47 -2.51 -25.73
C GLU A 135 -13.05 -1.47 -24.67
N LEU A 136 -12.99 -1.88 -23.39
CA LEU A 136 -12.48 -1.06 -22.30
C LEU A 136 -11.01 -0.66 -22.52
N ASP A 137 -10.13 -1.59 -22.88
CA ASP A 137 -8.72 -1.30 -23.17
C ASP A 137 -8.57 -0.26 -24.29
N ALA A 138 -9.36 -0.39 -25.37
CA ALA A 138 -9.36 0.59 -26.44
C ALA A 138 -9.82 1.98 -25.97
N ALA A 139 -10.81 2.05 -25.06
CA ALA A 139 -11.25 3.31 -24.47
C ALA A 139 -10.20 3.90 -23.51
N LYS A 140 -9.58 3.07 -22.65
CA LYS A 140 -8.46 3.48 -21.78
C LYS A 140 -7.32 4.08 -22.58
N LYS A 141 -6.93 3.48 -23.72
CA LYS A 141 -5.90 4.03 -24.61
C LYS A 141 -6.23 5.42 -25.14
N ARG A 142 -7.49 5.66 -25.56
CA ARG A 142 -7.95 6.99 -25.99
C ARG A 142 -7.95 7.99 -24.83
N ALA A 143 -8.43 7.58 -23.67
CA ALA A 143 -8.44 8.38 -22.46
C ALA A 143 -7.01 8.76 -22.01
N ASN A 144 -6.06 7.83 -22.10
CA ASN A 144 -4.65 8.08 -21.76
C ASN A 144 -4.01 9.14 -22.66
N VAL A 145 -4.27 9.11 -23.97
CA VAL A 145 -3.82 10.16 -24.90
C VAL A 145 -4.40 11.52 -24.52
N GLU A 146 -5.69 11.57 -24.20
CA GLU A 146 -6.35 12.81 -23.79
C GLU A 146 -5.81 13.33 -22.44
N ALA A 147 -5.55 12.46 -21.47
CA ALA A 147 -4.93 12.82 -20.19
C ALA A 147 -3.56 13.49 -20.40
N GLY A 148 -2.75 12.94 -21.32
CA GLY A 148 -1.48 13.54 -21.71
C GLY A 148 -1.61 14.91 -22.35
N ARG A 149 -2.63 15.12 -23.20
CA ARG A 149 -2.94 16.42 -23.79
C ARG A 149 -3.39 17.43 -22.72
N MET A 150 -4.29 17.02 -21.82
CA MET A 150 -4.77 17.85 -20.72
C MET A 150 -3.63 18.33 -19.83
N LEU A 151 -2.71 17.43 -19.48
CA LEU A 151 -1.51 17.79 -18.72
C LEU A 151 -0.65 18.81 -19.48
N GLN A 152 -0.33 18.55 -20.75
CA GLN A 152 0.53 19.43 -21.56
C GLN A 152 -0.06 20.83 -21.79
N GLU A 153 -1.38 20.93 -21.91
CA GLU A 153 -2.09 22.19 -22.09
C GLU A 153 -2.46 22.86 -20.75
N ASN A 154 -2.07 22.27 -19.62
CA ASN A 154 -2.38 22.74 -18.27
C ASN A 154 -3.89 22.94 -18.04
N LEU A 155 -4.70 21.99 -18.50
CA LEU A 155 -6.15 21.98 -18.32
C LEU A 155 -6.53 21.42 -16.95
N GLN A 156 -7.74 21.79 -16.49
CA GLN A 156 -8.31 21.25 -15.26
C GLN A 156 -8.52 19.74 -15.39
N ASP A 157 -8.16 19.01 -14.34
CA ASP A 157 -8.34 17.56 -14.26
C ASP A 157 -9.82 17.16 -14.21
N GLN A 158 -10.11 15.91 -14.56
CA GLN A 158 -11.43 15.31 -14.51
C GLN A 158 -11.37 13.87 -13.97
N SER A 159 -12.53 13.27 -13.73
CA SER A 159 -12.59 11.85 -13.35
C SER A 159 -12.21 10.93 -14.49
N VAL A 160 -11.66 9.76 -14.16
CA VAL A 160 -11.44 8.69 -15.13
C VAL A 160 -12.76 8.25 -15.76
N ARG A 161 -13.86 8.25 -15.00
CA ARG A 161 -15.22 8.02 -15.52
C ARG A 161 -15.56 8.95 -16.67
N THR A 162 -15.27 10.25 -16.54
CA THR A 162 -15.48 11.24 -17.60
C THR A 162 -14.61 10.91 -18.82
N GLY A 163 -13.33 10.63 -18.60
CA GLY A 163 -12.39 10.27 -19.65
C GLY A 163 -12.81 9.02 -20.45
N LEU A 164 -13.22 7.96 -19.75
CA LEU A 164 -13.72 6.72 -20.35
C LEU A 164 -15.01 6.96 -21.13
N SER A 165 -15.96 7.72 -20.56
CA SER A 165 -17.24 8.03 -21.21
C SER A 165 -17.06 8.78 -22.52
N LEU A 166 -16.22 9.82 -22.52
CA LEU A 166 -15.86 10.58 -23.73
C LEU A 166 -15.04 9.76 -24.72
N SER A 167 -14.35 8.72 -24.23
CA SER A 167 -13.61 7.76 -25.04
C SER A 167 -14.49 6.61 -25.54
N GLY A 168 -15.81 6.65 -25.34
CA GLY A 168 -16.75 5.65 -25.86
C GLY A 168 -17.01 4.47 -24.93
N TRP A 169 -16.59 4.53 -23.67
CA TRP A 169 -16.89 3.53 -22.63
C TRP A 169 -17.78 4.14 -21.55
N ASN A 170 -19.07 3.85 -21.62
CA ASN A 170 -20.08 4.32 -20.66
C ASN A 170 -21.10 3.19 -20.40
N PRO A 171 -20.70 2.16 -19.64
CA PRO A 171 -21.54 0.99 -19.43
C PRO A 171 -22.79 1.36 -18.63
N LYS A 172 -23.93 0.76 -18.99
CA LYS A 172 -25.14 0.90 -18.18
C LYS A 172 -24.96 0.16 -16.86
N HIS A 173 -25.67 0.59 -15.82
CA HIS A 173 -25.60 -0.06 -14.51
C HIS A 173 -26.10 -1.51 -14.52
N ASP A 174 -26.98 -1.88 -15.46
CA ASP A 174 -27.49 -3.24 -15.64
C ASP A 174 -26.63 -4.11 -16.58
N ASP A 175 -25.58 -3.55 -17.19
CA ASP A 175 -24.62 -4.31 -18.00
C ASP A 175 -23.50 -4.88 -17.11
N MET A 176 -23.81 -5.98 -16.43
CA MET A 176 -22.92 -6.54 -15.41
C MET A 176 -21.61 -7.12 -15.98
N ALA A 177 -21.59 -7.55 -17.24
CA ALA A 177 -20.36 -7.94 -17.92
C ALA A 177 -19.42 -6.74 -18.07
N ALA A 178 -19.94 -5.59 -18.48
CA ALA A 178 -19.16 -4.36 -18.56
C ALA A 178 -18.78 -3.81 -17.18
N GLN A 179 -19.65 -3.90 -16.17
CA GLN A 179 -19.32 -3.53 -14.79
C GLN A 179 -18.18 -4.40 -14.22
N ALA A 180 -18.17 -5.71 -14.51
CA ALA A 180 -17.10 -6.62 -14.12
C ALA A 180 -15.79 -6.31 -14.87
N ALA A 181 -15.87 -6.09 -16.19
CA ALA A 181 -14.72 -5.70 -17.00
C ALA A 181 -14.08 -4.39 -16.50
N GLU A 182 -14.88 -3.40 -16.11
CA GLU A 182 -14.37 -2.16 -15.53
C GLU A 182 -13.79 -2.34 -14.12
N SER A 183 -14.42 -3.19 -13.30
CA SER A 183 -13.88 -3.54 -11.98
C SER A 183 -12.49 -4.19 -12.10
N TRP A 184 -12.30 -5.07 -13.08
CA TRP A 184 -10.98 -5.63 -13.40
C TRP A 184 -10.03 -4.57 -13.96
N GLY A 185 -10.48 -3.79 -14.95
CA GLY A 185 -9.63 -2.90 -15.73
C GLY A 185 -9.26 -1.58 -15.05
N TRP A 186 -9.90 -1.24 -13.94
CA TRP A 186 -9.64 -0.03 -13.16
C TRP A 186 -9.59 -0.30 -11.65
N ASP A 187 -10.72 -0.66 -11.05
CA ASP A 187 -10.88 -0.71 -9.59
C ASP A 187 -9.91 -1.67 -8.90
N TRP A 188 -9.60 -2.79 -9.55
CA TRP A 188 -8.70 -3.80 -9.03
C TRP A 188 -7.30 -3.24 -8.79
N GLU A 189 -6.81 -2.35 -9.65
CA GLU A 189 -5.53 -1.68 -9.43
C GLU A 189 -5.69 -0.47 -8.50
N ALA A 190 -6.61 0.44 -8.83
CA ALA A 190 -6.75 1.74 -8.16
C ALA A 190 -7.34 1.66 -6.75
N ALA A 191 -7.94 0.53 -6.35
CA ALA A 191 -8.76 0.36 -5.14
C ALA A 191 -10.00 1.28 -5.05
N PHE A 192 -10.32 2.02 -6.12
CA PHE A 192 -11.44 2.93 -6.24
C PHE A 192 -12.11 2.82 -7.62
N PRO A 193 -13.41 3.11 -7.73
CA PRO A 193 -14.07 3.21 -9.02
C PRO A 193 -13.63 4.47 -9.79
N PRO A 194 -13.74 4.49 -11.12
CA PRO A 194 -13.15 5.54 -11.98
C PRO A 194 -13.75 6.94 -11.77
N GLU A 195 -14.92 7.07 -11.17
CA GLU A 195 -15.49 8.37 -10.80
C GLU A 195 -14.78 9.05 -9.61
N HIS A 196 -14.01 8.29 -8.81
CA HIS A 196 -13.22 8.84 -7.70
C HIS A 196 -11.78 9.17 -8.08
N SER A 197 -11.22 8.47 -9.08
CA SER A 197 -9.84 8.61 -9.50
C SER A 197 -9.63 9.76 -10.49
N SER A 198 -8.52 10.47 -10.32
CA SER A 198 -8.01 11.48 -11.26
C SER A 198 -7.68 10.86 -12.61
N MET A 199 -8.12 11.49 -13.69
CA MET A 199 -7.77 11.07 -15.04
C MET A 199 -6.29 11.33 -15.36
N ILE A 200 -5.79 12.52 -15.07
CA ILE A 200 -4.38 12.85 -15.34
C ILE A 200 -3.45 11.97 -14.50
N PHE A 201 -3.65 11.94 -13.19
CA PHE A 201 -2.72 11.28 -12.29
C PHE A 201 -2.90 9.75 -12.27
N GLY A 202 -4.13 9.25 -12.39
CA GLY A 202 -4.40 7.81 -12.50
C GLY A 202 -3.79 7.21 -13.77
N MET A 203 -3.98 7.84 -14.93
CA MET A 203 -3.40 7.37 -16.20
C MET A 203 -1.87 7.53 -16.23
N ALA A 204 -1.35 8.58 -15.61
CA ALA A 204 0.09 8.78 -15.47
C ALA A 204 0.73 7.69 -14.59
N SER A 205 0.12 7.32 -13.46
CA SER A 205 0.63 6.29 -12.56
C SER A 205 0.77 4.92 -13.25
N ASP A 206 -0.25 4.54 -14.04
CA ASP A 206 -0.25 3.31 -14.84
C ASP A 206 0.92 3.32 -15.85
N ASN A 207 1.10 4.42 -16.58
CA ASN A 207 2.21 4.59 -17.53
C ASN A 207 3.58 4.56 -16.83
N LEU A 208 3.73 5.26 -15.71
CA LEU A 208 4.99 5.36 -14.98
C LEU A 208 5.38 4.03 -14.33
N THR A 209 4.41 3.22 -13.95
CA THR A 209 4.67 1.93 -13.32
C THR A 209 4.94 0.83 -14.35
N PHE A 210 4.09 0.71 -15.38
CA PHE A 210 4.14 -0.41 -16.32
C PHE A 210 4.78 -0.07 -17.67
N SER A 211 4.64 1.16 -18.16
CA SER A 211 5.26 1.55 -19.45
C SER A 211 6.71 2.03 -19.33
N GLN A 212 7.11 2.59 -18.18
CA GLN A 212 8.49 3.05 -17.96
C GLN A 212 9.47 1.89 -17.70
N TYR A 213 9.01 0.83 -17.04
CA TYR A 213 9.84 -0.31 -16.65
C TYR A 213 9.53 -1.52 -17.55
N ASN A 214 8.49 -2.29 -17.21
CA ASN A 214 7.89 -3.33 -18.06
C ASN A 214 6.48 -3.68 -17.52
N GLU A 215 5.71 -4.40 -18.34
CA GLU A 215 4.35 -4.85 -17.98
C GLU A 215 4.35 -6.08 -17.04
N ASP A 216 5.52 -6.65 -16.71
CA ASP A 216 5.60 -7.83 -15.86
C ASP A 216 5.25 -7.44 -14.42
N ASN A 217 4.25 -8.15 -13.89
CA ASN A 217 3.87 -8.05 -12.50
C ASN A 217 4.01 -9.43 -11.87
N ASN A 218 4.97 -9.61 -10.98
CA ASN A 218 5.36 -10.93 -10.50
C ASN A 218 4.74 -11.22 -9.13
N LEU A 219 3.89 -12.25 -9.04
CA LEU A 219 3.34 -12.72 -7.78
C LEU A 219 4.44 -13.33 -6.90
N VAL A 220 4.54 -12.92 -5.64
CA VAL A 220 5.46 -13.55 -4.69
C VAL A 220 4.98 -14.95 -4.33
N ILE A 221 5.87 -15.92 -4.50
CA ILE A 221 5.66 -17.35 -4.17
C ILE A 221 6.69 -17.86 -3.15
N ASP A 222 7.49 -16.94 -2.61
CA ASP A 222 8.55 -17.25 -1.67
C ASP A 222 7.98 -17.61 -0.30
N ALA A 223 8.36 -18.75 0.25
CA ALA A 223 7.94 -19.18 1.58
C ALA A 223 8.43 -18.24 2.71
N ARG A 224 9.40 -17.36 2.42
CA ARG A 224 9.86 -16.33 3.38
C ARG A 224 8.93 -15.10 3.42
N GLY A 225 8.01 -14.97 2.46
CA GLY A 225 7.15 -13.81 2.26
C GLY A 225 7.85 -12.61 1.62
N TYR A 226 7.07 -11.63 1.15
CA TYR A 226 7.54 -10.39 0.54
C TYR A 226 8.47 -9.61 1.49
N ASP A 227 8.12 -9.60 2.79
CA ASP A 227 8.90 -8.95 3.85
C ASP A 227 10.32 -9.52 4.01
N ALA A 228 10.66 -10.63 3.36
CA ALA A 228 12.04 -11.11 3.26
C ALA A 228 12.97 -10.04 2.67
N ILE A 229 12.48 -9.26 1.71
CA ILE A 229 13.23 -8.15 1.13
C ILE A 229 13.50 -7.10 2.24
N ILE A 230 12.48 -6.79 3.05
CA ILE A 230 12.52 -5.78 4.12
C ILE A 230 13.50 -6.18 5.21
N ARG A 231 13.37 -7.40 5.70
CA ARG A 231 14.29 -7.98 6.68
C ARG A 231 15.72 -8.07 6.13
N GLY A 232 15.85 -8.38 4.84
CA GLY A 232 17.12 -8.45 4.14
C GLY A 232 17.89 -7.14 4.19
N GLU A 233 17.26 -6.01 3.89
CA GLU A 233 18.00 -4.73 4.01
C GLU A 233 18.17 -4.26 5.44
N ALA A 234 17.26 -4.62 6.35
CA ALA A 234 17.41 -4.32 7.77
C ALA A 234 18.77 -4.79 8.27
N SER A 235 19.11 -6.00 7.88
CA SER A 235 20.35 -6.65 8.26
C SER A 235 21.61 -5.96 7.75
N THR A 236 21.50 -5.04 6.78
CA THR A 236 22.65 -4.29 6.25
C THR A 236 23.13 -3.20 7.20
N PHE A 237 22.27 -2.71 8.09
CA PHE A 237 22.62 -1.63 9.03
C PHE A 237 22.18 -1.88 10.47
N LEU A 238 21.24 -2.81 10.73
CA LEU A 238 20.85 -3.26 12.07
C LEU A 238 21.47 -4.62 12.40
N LYS A 239 21.98 -4.75 13.62
CA LYS A 239 22.40 -6.04 14.17
C LYS A 239 21.19 -6.81 14.73
N PRO A 240 21.28 -8.13 14.92
CA PRO A 240 20.29 -8.84 15.73
C PRO A 240 20.16 -8.19 17.11
N ASN A 241 18.92 -7.88 17.53
CA ASN A 241 18.61 -7.15 18.78
C ASN A 241 19.26 -5.77 18.89
N ASP A 242 19.41 -5.05 17.77
CA ASP A 242 19.91 -3.68 17.77
C ASP A 242 19.00 -2.77 18.62
N ALA A 243 19.57 -2.07 19.59
CA ALA A 243 18.82 -1.17 20.47
C ALA A 243 18.18 0.02 19.73
N ARG A 244 18.63 0.30 18.50
CA ARG A 244 18.04 1.32 17.63
C ARG A 244 16.68 0.91 17.09
N LEU A 245 16.36 -0.39 16.99
CA LEU A 245 15.03 -0.85 16.59
C LEU A 245 14.18 -1.17 17.82
N GLN A 246 13.18 -0.34 18.06
CA GLN A 246 12.24 -0.51 19.17
C GLN A 246 10.88 -0.91 18.61
N LEU A 247 10.56 -2.18 18.77
CA LEU A 247 9.28 -2.78 18.37
C LEU A 247 8.20 -2.51 19.42
N GLU A 248 6.94 -2.70 19.03
CA GLU A 248 5.75 -2.51 19.87
C GLU A 248 5.63 -1.09 20.46
N LYS A 249 6.15 -0.09 19.72
CA LYS A 249 6.12 1.33 20.09
C LYS A 249 4.93 2.02 19.43
N ARG A 250 3.79 1.97 20.13
CA ARG A 250 2.54 2.60 19.69
C ARG A 250 2.55 4.08 20.03
N ILE A 251 3.00 4.88 19.07
CA ILE A 251 3.08 6.34 19.19
C ILE A 251 1.66 6.93 19.39
N LYS A 252 1.53 7.88 20.33
CA LYS A 252 0.28 8.59 20.63
C LYS A 252 0.38 10.10 20.55
N GLU A 253 1.57 10.65 20.76
CA GLU A 253 1.80 12.10 20.66
C GLU A 253 3.15 12.37 19.99
N ILE A 254 3.16 13.31 19.05
CA ILE A 254 4.36 13.86 18.41
C ILE A 254 4.35 15.36 18.65
N SER A 255 5.22 15.83 19.53
CA SER A 255 5.46 17.25 19.73
C SER A 255 6.63 17.71 18.86
N TYR A 256 6.53 18.86 18.17
CA TYR A 256 7.61 19.36 17.31
C TYR A 256 7.78 20.89 17.42
N SER A 257 9.00 21.36 17.22
CA SER A 257 9.37 22.78 17.23
C SER A 257 10.62 23.02 16.39
N ASP A 258 11.11 24.27 16.35
CA ASP A 258 12.38 24.62 15.72
C ASP A 258 13.60 24.05 16.44
N GLN A 259 13.42 23.46 17.63
CA GLN A 259 14.49 22.89 18.47
C GLN A 259 14.57 21.36 18.41
N GLY A 260 13.52 20.68 17.94
CA GLY A 260 13.49 19.22 17.90
C GLY A 260 12.07 18.65 17.88
N VAL A 261 12.00 17.33 17.98
CA VAL A 261 10.78 16.52 18.00
C VAL A 261 10.80 15.62 19.25
N THR A 262 9.65 15.47 19.90
CA THR A 262 9.44 14.55 21.03
C THR A 262 8.30 13.59 20.69
N ILE A 263 8.58 12.30 20.78
CA ILE A 263 7.64 11.23 20.46
C ILE A 263 7.30 10.49 21.75
N LYS A 264 6.00 10.33 22.04
CA LYS A 264 5.51 9.60 23.21
C LYS A 264 4.68 8.42 22.77
N SER A 265 4.96 7.26 23.37
CA SER A 265 4.24 6.02 23.15
C SER A 265 3.20 5.76 24.24
N ASP A 266 2.24 4.88 24.00
CA ASP A 266 1.17 4.53 24.95
C ASP A 266 1.66 3.83 26.23
N ASP A 267 2.81 3.13 26.15
CA ASP A 267 3.51 2.54 27.29
C ASP A 267 4.20 3.58 28.20
N GLY A 268 4.13 4.86 27.84
CA GLY A 268 4.74 5.98 28.56
C GLY A 268 6.23 6.18 28.28
N SER A 269 6.83 5.41 27.37
CA SER A 269 8.18 5.67 26.85
C SER A 269 8.19 6.88 25.92
N CYS A 270 9.34 7.54 25.80
CA CYS A 270 9.48 8.69 24.92
C CYS A 270 10.88 8.82 24.32
N VAL A 271 10.93 9.41 23.13
CA VAL A 271 12.14 9.73 22.37
C VAL A 271 12.19 11.22 22.04
N GLU A 272 13.30 11.88 22.33
CA GLU A 272 13.64 13.23 21.85
C GLU A 272 14.62 13.13 20.69
N ALA A 273 14.36 13.84 19.59
CA ALA A 273 15.24 13.88 18.44
C ALA A 273 15.40 15.25 17.79
N ASP A 274 16.52 15.50 17.11
CA ASP A 274 16.74 16.73 16.34
C ASP A 274 15.81 16.80 15.12
N TYR A 275 15.53 15.65 14.51
CA TYR A 275 14.61 15.48 13.39
C TYR A 275 13.82 14.18 13.54
N ALA A 276 12.63 14.14 12.95
CA ALA A 276 11.86 12.90 12.84
C ALA A 276 11.34 12.68 11.42
N ILE A 277 11.28 11.41 10.99
CA ILE A 277 10.64 11.00 9.73
C ILE A 277 9.38 10.20 10.08
N CYS A 278 8.23 10.75 9.76
CA CYS A 278 6.92 10.13 9.93
C CYS A 278 6.57 9.31 8.68
N THR A 279 6.32 8.01 8.86
CA THR A 279 5.96 7.11 7.76
C THR A 279 4.53 6.59 7.84
N PHE A 280 3.68 7.29 8.59
CA PHE A 280 2.33 6.83 8.87
C PHE A 280 1.49 6.73 7.59
N SER A 281 0.56 5.78 7.57
CA SER A 281 -0.36 5.66 6.43
C SER A 281 -1.17 6.94 6.29
N LEU A 282 -1.57 7.25 5.05
CA LEU A 282 -2.53 8.32 4.82
C LEU A 282 -3.78 8.12 5.70
N GLY A 283 -4.28 6.89 5.80
CA GLY A 283 -5.40 6.57 6.68
C GLY A 283 -5.12 6.86 8.16
N VAL A 284 -3.92 6.62 8.68
CA VAL A 284 -3.53 6.98 10.05
C VAL A 284 -3.46 8.50 10.22
N LEU A 285 -2.88 9.21 9.24
CA LEU A 285 -2.82 10.68 9.25
C LEU A 285 -4.21 11.32 9.14
N GLN A 286 -5.17 10.64 8.52
CA GLN A 286 -6.56 11.09 8.39
C GLN A 286 -7.41 10.88 9.65
N HIS A 287 -6.91 10.13 10.64
CA HIS A 287 -7.63 9.77 11.87
C HIS A 287 -6.90 10.22 13.14
N ASP A 288 -7.60 10.20 14.27
CA ASP A 288 -7.10 10.70 15.57
C ASP A 288 -6.21 9.68 16.33
N GLU A 289 -5.48 8.82 15.61
CA GLU A 289 -4.62 7.80 16.24
C GLU A 289 -3.40 8.40 16.93
N VAL A 290 -2.88 9.51 16.39
CA VAL A 290 -1.71 10.23 16.89
C VAL A 290 -1.98 11.73 16.93
N LYS A 291 -1.73 12.33 18.09
CA LYS A 291 -1.84 13.77 18.31
C LYS A 291 -0.55 14.47 17.89
N PHE A 292 -0.66 15.50 17.07
CA PHE A 292 0.45 16.40 16.73
C PHE A 292 0.39 17.68 17.58
N GLU A 293 1.50 18.09 18.19
CA GLU A 293 1.59 19.29 19.02
C GLU A 293 2.78 20.19 18.66
N PRO A 294 2.56 21.41 18.12
CA PRO A 294 1.26 21.99 17.79
C PRO A 294 0.52 21.19 16.70
N ALA A 295 -0.76 21.48 16.50
CA ALA A 295 -1.50 20.88 15.39
C ALA A 295 -0.79 21.17 14.06
N LEU A 296 -0.84 20.20 13.13
CA LEU A 296 -0.28 20.38 11.78
C LEU A 296 -0.88 21.64 11.13
N PRO A 297 -0.13 22.42 10.33
CA PRO A 297 -0.68 23.59 9.65
C PRO A 297 -1.89 23.25 8.78
N GLU A 298 -2.77 24.23 8.56
CA GLU A 298 -4.01 24.04 7.80
C GLU A 298 -3.74 23.49 6.38
N TRP A 299 -2.71 23.98 5.69
CA TRP A 299 -2.33 23.48 4.36
C TRP A 299 -1.97 21.99 4.36
N LYS A 300 -1.34 21.50 5.44
CA LYS A 300 -0.98 20.09 5.62
C LYS A 300 -2.20 19.24 5.93
N GLN A 301 -3.05 19.71 6.85
CA GLN A 301 -4.30 19.03 7.20
C GLN A 301 -5.22 18.88 5.98
N LYS A 302 -5.38 19.95 5.19
CA LYS A 302 -6.17 19.92 3.95
C LYS A 302 -5.60 18.91 2.95
N ALA A 303 -4.29 18.88 2.76
CA ALA A 303 -3.66 17.92 1.84
C ALA A 303 -3.86 16.47 2.29
N ILE A 304 -3.70 16.18 3.58
CA ILE A 304 -3.98 14.87 4.19
C ILE A 304 -5.43 14.44 3.94
N GLN A 305 -6.40 15.32 4.21
CA GLN A 305 -7.81 15.00 4.08
C GLN A 305 -8.32 14.99 2.63
N SER A 306 -7.60 15.64 1.70
CA SER A 306 -7.98 15.68 0.29
C SER A 306 -7.54 14.45 -0.50
N PHE A 307 -6.51 13.72 -0.05
CA PHE A 307 -6.02 12.53 -0.74
C PHE A 307 -6.83 11.28 -0.33
N SER A 308 -6.89 10.25 -1.16
CA SER A 308 -7.76 9.08 -0.90
C SER A 308 -7.00 7.88 -0.37
N MET A 309 -7.48 7.30 0.73
CA MET A 309 -6.99 6.04 1.29
C MET A 309 -7.96 4.91 0.93
N GLY A 310 -7.55 4.01 0.05
CA GLY A 310 -8.37 2.90 -0.44
C GLY A 310 -8.25 1.64 0.41
N THR A 311 -9.07 0.65 0.07
CA THR A 311 -8.95 -0.71 0.60
C THR A 311 -9.05 -1.75 -0.51
N TYR A 312 -8.22 -2.76 -0.38
CA TYR A 312 -8.04 -3.89 -1.28
C TYR A 312 -8.01 -5.16 -0.42
N THR A 313 -9.03 -6.00 -0.56
CA THR A 313 -9.25 -7.16 0.32
C THR A 313 -9.14 -8.45 -0.48
N LYS A 314 -8.23 -9.32 -0.03
CA LYS A 314 -8.01 -10.66 -0.60
C LYS A 314 -8.64 -11.72 0.29
N TYR A 315 -9.56 -12.48 -0.27
CA TYR A 315 -10.27 -13.55 0.42
C TYR A 315 -9.69 -14.89 0.02
N PHE A 316 -8.84 -15.46 0.87
CA PHE A 316 -8.22 -16.76 0.63
C PHE A 316 -9.15 -17.88 1.06
N LEU A 317 -9.34 -18.87 0.19
CA LEU A 317 -10.03 -20.12 0.48
C LEU A 317 -9.11 -21.28 0.13
N GLN A 318 -9.00 -22.25 1.04
CA GLN A 318 -8.35 -23.52 0.76
C GLN A 318 -9.39 -24.63 0.70
N PHE A 319 -9.31 -25.47 -0.33
CA PHE A 319 -10.15 -26.65 -0.48
C PHE A 319 -9.33 -27.95 -0.39
N ASN A 320 -10.02 -29.09 -0.39
CA ASN A 320 -9.39 -30.41 -0.48
C ASN A 320 -9.07 -30.83 -1.92
N GLU A 321 -9.67 -30.16 -2.90
CA GLU A 321 -9.47 -30.41 -4.33
C GLU A 321 -9.63 -29.11 -5.13
N THR A 322 -8.99 -29.09 -6.30
CA THR A 322 -9.13 -28.01 -7.27
C THR A 322 -10.23 -28.36 -8.25
N PHE A 323 -11.38 -27.70 -8.12
CA PHE A 323 -12.57 -27.88 -8.96
C PHE A 323 -12.70 -26.83 -10.07
N TRP A 324 -11.91 -25.76 -10.02
CA TRP A 324 -11.81 -24.76 -11.09
C TRP A 324 -10.79 -25.18 -12.17
N PRO A 325 -10.81 -24.56 -13.37
CA PRO A 325 -9.87 -24.87 -14.44
C PRO A 325 -8.41 -24.67 -14.02
N ARG A 326 -7.58 -25.71 -14.24
CA ARG A 326 -6.15 -25.69 -13.87
C ARG A 326 -5.25 -25.01 -14.90
N ASP A 327 -5.73 -24.85 -16.13
CA ASP A 327 -5.03 -24.17 -17.21
C ASP A 327 -5.31 -22.66 -17.23
N LYS A 328 -6.01 -22.15 -16.21
CA LYS A 328 -6.39 -20.74 -16.08
C LYS A 328 -5.89 -20.18 -14.76
N GLN A 329 -5.30 -19.00 -14.83
CA GLN A 329 -4.81 -18.31 -13.65
C GLN A 329 -5.91 -17.50 -12.98
N PHE A 330 -6.72 -16.81 -13.79
CA PHE A 330 -7.73 -15.89 -13.30
C PHE A 330 -9.15 -16.27 -13.76
N MET A 331 -10.13 -15.83 -12.99
CA MET A 331 -11.55 -15.89 -13.35
C MET A 331 -12.22 -14.56 -13.02
N LEU A 332 -13.01 -14.03 -13.94
CA LEU A 332 -13.76 -12.79 -13.77
C LEU A 332 -15.26 -13.10 -13.67
N TYR A 333 -15.87 -12.75 -12.55
CA TYR A 333 -17.29 -12.96 -12.28
C TYR A 333 -18.08 -11.65 -12.43
N ALA A 334 -19.12 -11.69 -13.25
CA ALA A 334 -20.13 -10.66 -13.39
C ALA A 334 -21.35 -11.02 -12.53
N SER A 335 -21.38 -10.48 -11.30
CA SER A 335 -22.55 -10.60 -10.43
C SER A 335 -23.81 -10.08 -11.15
N PRO A 336 -24.97 -10.75 -11.05
CA PRO A 336 -26.18 -10.34 -11.76
C PRO A 336 -26.80 -9.04 -11.22
N THR A 337 -26.36 -8.57 -10.05
CA THR A 337 -27.02 -7.46 -9.34
C THR A 337 -26.07 -6.41 -8.78
N THR A 338 -24.81 -6.77 -8.51
CA THR A 338 -23.94 -5.93 -7.68
C THR A 338 -22.55 -5.79 -8.31
N ARG A 339 -22.21 -4.57 -8.76
CA ARG A 339 -20.87 -4.24 -9.26
C ARG A 339 -19.83 -4.47 -8.15
N GLY A 340 -18.70 -5.08 -8.50
CA GLY A 340 -17.60 -5.28 -7.55
C GLY A 340 -17.82 -6.41 -6.53
N TYR A 341 -18.90 -7.18 -6.64
CA TYR A 341 -19.20 -8.31 -5.75
C TYR A 341 -18.36 -9.54 -6.10
N TYR A 342 -17.24 -9.71 -5.39
CA TYR A 342 -16.23 -10.75 -5.60
C TYR A 342 -15.86 -11.01 -7.08
N PRO A 343 -15.47 -9.99 -7.85
CA PRO A 343 -15.37 -10.09 -9.31
C PRO A 343 -14.10 -10.82 -9.76
N VAL A 344 -12.96 -10.61 -9.10
CA VAL A 344 -11.67 -11.14 -9.59
C VAL A 344 -11.22 -12.27 -8.70
N TRP A 345 -11.06 -13.45 -9.28
CA TRP A 345 -10.55 -14.65 -8.64
C TRP A 345 -9.21 -15.04 -9.24
N GLN A 346 -8.25 -15.44 -8.41
CA GLN A 346 -6.94 -15.93 -8.84
C GLN A 346 -6.63 -17.26 -8.16
N SER A 347 -6.30 -18.26 -8.98
CA SER A 347 -5.82 -19.57 -8.53
C SER A 347 -4.35 -19.48 -8.12
N LEU A 348 -4.02 -20.04 -6.96
CA LEU A 348 -2.63 -20.26 -6.55
C LEU A 348 -2.16 -21.69 -6.82
N ASP A 349 -3.05 -22.59 -7.24
CA ASP A 349 -2.75 -24.01 -7.48
C ASP A 349 -2.14 -24.32 -8.86
N GLY A 350 -1.81 -23.28 -9.64
CA GLY A 350 -1.23 -23.41 -10.98
C GLY A 350 0.27 -23.76 -10.99
N ASP A 351 0.74 -24.29 -12.11
CA ASP A 351 2.16 -24.55 -12.34
C ASP A 351 2.98 -23.25 -12.17
N GLY A 352 4.07 -23.34 -11.40
CA GLY A 352 4.93 -22.19 -11.09
C GLY A 352 4.43 -21.30 -9.95
N PHE A 353 3.22 -21.51 -9.42
CA PHE A 353 2.70 -20.81 -8.25
C PHE A 353 2.89 -21.64 -6.96
N LEU A 354 1.79 -22.14 -6.38
CA LEU A 354 1.77 -23.01 -5.21
C LEU A 354 1.08 -24.35 -5.57
N PRO A 355 1.71 -25.22 -6.38
CA PRO A 355 1.09 -26.47 -6.82
C PRO A 355 0.69 -27.39 -5.66
N GLY A 356 -0.50 -27.98 -5.77
CA GLY A 356 -1.10 -28.86 -4.74
C GLY A 356 -1.71 -28.09 -3.56
N SER A 357 -1.76 -26.76 -3.61
CA SER A 357 -2.28 -25.95 -2.52
C SER A 357 -3.79 -25.99 -2.40
N HIS A 358 -4.48 -26.14 -3.53
CA HIS A 358 -5.93 -26.00 -3.62
C HIS A 358 -6.41 -24.65 -3.04
N ILE A 359 -5.57 -23.61 -3.18
CA ILE A 359 -5.88 -22.26 -2.74
C ILE A 359 -6.33 -21.43 -3.94
N ILE A 360 -7.45 -20.73 -3.77
CA ILE A 360 -7.93 -19.66 -4.64
C ILE A 360 -8.22 -18.45 -3.78
N PHE A 361 -8.09 -17.24 -4.34
CA PHE A 361 -8.56 -16.06 -3.64
C PHE A 361 -9.39 -15.14 -4.54
N ALA A 362 -10.45 -14.59 -3.95
CA ALA A 362 -11.23 -13.51 -4.54
C ALA A 362 -10.66 -12.16 -4.10
N THR A 363 -10.93 -11.11 -4.87
CA THR A 363 -10.56 -9.73 -4.52
C THR A 363 -11.76 -8.80 -4.63
N THR A 364 -11.93 -7.93 -3.63
CA THR A 364 -12.81 -6.75 -3.72
C THR A 364 -12.04 -5.48 -3.37
N THR A 365 -12.60 -4.35 -3.76
CA THR A 365 -12.09 -3.02 -3.43
C THR A 365 -13.23 -2.11 -2.96
N HIS A 366 -12.88 -0.93 -2.45
CA HIS A 366 -13.82 0.14 -2.07
C HIS A 366 -15.06 -0.36 -1.30
N THR A 367 -16.27 -0.11 -1.83
CA THR A 367 -17.57 -0.38 -1.20
C THR A 367 -17.71 -1.82 -0.73
N GLU A 368 -17.34 -2.79 -1.56
CA GLU A 368 -17.51 -4.21 -1.23
C GLU A 368 -16.50 -4.68 -0.19
N SER A 369 -15.28 -4.14 -0.20
CA SER A 369 -14.33 -4.33 0.91
C SER A 369 -14.84 -3.72 2.22
N TYR A 370 -15.34 -2.48 2.21
CA TYR A 370 -15.90 -1.86 3.43
C TYR A 370 -17.08 -2.64 4.00
N ARG A 371 -17.89 -3.27 3.15
CA ARG A 371 -19.01 -4.13 3.54
C ARG A 371 -18.50 -5.43 4.15
N ALA A 372 -17.68 -6.19 3.43
CA ALA A 372 -17.21 -7.50 3.86
C ALA A 372 -16.28 -7.45 5.09
N GLU A 373 -15.49 -6.38 5.26
CA GLU A 373 -14.67 -6.20 6.46
C GLU A 373 -15.53 -6.09 7.73
N LYS A 374 -16.78 -5.59 7.64
CA LYS A 374 -17.71 -5.44 8.79
C LYS A 374 -18.53 -6.70 9.09
N GLN A 375 -18.47 -7.71 8.24
CA GLN A 375 -19.20 -8.97 8.42
C GLN A 375 -18.41 -9.98 9.26
N SER A 376 -19.10 -10.99 9.75
CA SER A 376 -18.44 -12.20 10.28
C SER A 376 -17.73 -12.96 9.16
N VAL A 377 -16.73 -13.76 9.54
CA VAL A 377 -16.01 -14.59 8.56
C VAL A 377 -16.95 -15.62 7.93
N GLU A 378 -17.90 -16.13 8.71
CA GLU A 378 -18.92 -17.09 8.27
C GLU A 378 -19.86 -16.49 7.21
N GLU A 379 -20.38 -15.27 7.41
CA GLU A 379 -21.23 -14.59 6.43
C GLU A 379 -20.47 -14.36 5.11
N THR A 380 -19.25 -13.81 5.17
CA THR A 380 -18.41 -13.61 3.98
C THR A 380 -18.06 -14.94 3.29
N LYS A 381 -17.83 -16.01 4.06
CA LYS A 381 -17.61 -17.36 3.50
C LYS A 381 -18.84 -17.83 2.72
N GLU A 382 -20.04 -17.70 3.29
CA GLU A 382 -21.28 -18.11 2.62
C GLU A 382 -21.48 -17.35 1.30
N GLU A 383 -21.19 -16.04 1.29
CA GLU A 383 -21.23 -15.22 0.07
C GLU A 383 -20.22 -15.69 -0.99
N LEU A 384 -18.96 -15.96 -0.61
CA LEU A 384 -17.93 -16.48 -1.50
C LEU A 384 -18.30 -17.86 -2.08
N LEU A 385 -18.85 -18.75 -1.27
CA LEU A 385 -19.30 -20.07 -1.73
C LEU A 385 -20.51 -19.97 -2.65
N SER A 386 -21.40 -19.00 -2.43
CA SER A 386 -22.50 -18.71 -3.35
C SER A 386 -21.97 -18.26 -4.72
N VAL A 387 -20.97 -17.38 -4.76
CA VAL A 387 -20.35 -16.94 -6.02
C VAL A 387 -19.65 -18.11 -6.72
N LEU A 388 -18.95 -18.98 -5.99
CA LEU A 388 -18.35 -20.18 -6.57
C LEU A 388 -19.39 -21.15 -7.14
N ALA A 389 -20.55 -21.29 -6.48
CA ALA A 389 -21.65 -22.12 -6.98
C ALA A 389 -22.26 -21.55 -8.27
N ASP A 390 -22.39 -20.23 -8.36
CA ASP A 390 -22.81 -19.53 -9.58
C ASP A 390 -21.80 -19.76 -10.74
N MET A 391 -20.50 -19.63 -10.45
CA MET A 391 -19.43 -19.80 -11.44
C MET A 391 -19.30 -21.26 -11.93
N PHE A 392 -19.57 -22.23 -11.05
CA PHE A 392 -19.41 -23.66 -11.33
C PHE A 392 -20.69 -24.45 -11.02
N PRO A 393 -21.78 -24.24 -11.77
CA PRO A 393 -23.11 -24.79 -11.44
C PRO A 393 -23.17 -26.33 -11.50
N ASP A 394 -22.28 -26.96 -12.27
CA ASP A 394 -22.17 -28.42 -12.38
C ASP A 394 -21.33 -29.05 -11.27
N VAL A 395 -20.75 -28.23 -10.38
CA VAL A 395 -19.90 -28.67 -9.27
C VAL A 395 -20.62 -28.48 -7.95
N LYS A 396 -20.68 -29.54 -7.14
CA LYS A 396 -21.03 -29.40 -5.74
C LYS A 396 -19.83 -28.81 -5.00
N ILE A 397 -19.85 -27.49 -4.77
CA ILE A 397 -18.75 -26.78 -4.10
C ILE A 397 -18.46 -27.43 -2.73
N PRO A 398 -17.22 -27.92 -2.50
CA PRO A 398 -16.86 -28.51 -1.21
C PRO A 398 -16.78 -27.43 -0.13
N GLU A 399 -16.93 -27.84 1.14
CA GLU A 399 -16.66 -26.94 2.27
C GLU A 399 -15.15 -26.59 2.28
N PRO A 400 -14.78 -25.31 2.38
CA PRO A 400 -13.38 -24.93 2.46
C PRO A 400 -12.75 -25.43 3.77
N LEU A 401 -11.53 -25.93 3.68
CA LEU A 401 -10.71 -26.34 4.82
C LEU A 401 -10.31 -25.13 5.68
N ALA A 402 -10.13 -23.98 5.04
CA ALA A 402 -9.80 -22.72 5.69
C ALA A 402 -10.29 -21.54 4.85
N VAL A 403 -10.67 -20.45 5.53
CA VAL A 403 -11.00 -19.16 4.93
C VAL A 403 -10.36 -18.06 5.74
N MET A 404 -9.76 -17.07 5.07
CA MET A 404 -9.27 -15.88 5.74
C MET A 404 -9.19 -14.67 4.82
N TYR A 405 -9.26 -13.48 5.42
CA TYR A 405 -9.01 -12.22 4.73
C TYR A 405 -8.56 -11.13 5.72
N PRO A 406 -7.62 -10.24 5.33
CA PRO A 406 -7.23 -9.11 6.16
C PRO A 406 -8.32 -8.03 6.15
N ARG A 407 -8.50 -7.33 7.28
CA ARG A 407 -9.45 -6.22 7.42
C ARG A 407 -8.70 -4.89 7.56
N TRP A 408 -8.06 -4.48 6.48
CA TRP A 408 -7.10 -3.37 6.48
C TRP A 408 -7.67 -2.04 6.96
N THR A 409 -8.97 -1.80 6.78
CA THR A 409 -9.64 -0.56 7.24
C THR A 409 -9.84 -0.52 8.76
N GLN A 410 -9.92 -1.70 9.39
CA GLN A 410 -10.09 -1.85 10.83
C GLN A 410 -8.76 -1.95 11.58
N VAL A 411 -7.66 -2.13 10.85
CA VAL A 411 -6.31 -2.15 11.42
C VAL A 411 -5.93 -0.71 11.83
N PRO A 412 -5.79 -0.39 13.13
CA PRO A 412 -5.62 0.99 13.60
C PRO A 412 -4.37 1.68 13.06
N TRP A 413 -3.34 0.89 12.78
CA TRP A 413 -2.05 1.34 12.29
C TRP A 413 -1.96 1.42 10.76
N ALA A 414 -3.03 1.04 10.04
CA ALA A 414 -3.08 1.03 8.57
C ALA A 414 -4.24 1.87 8.03
N ARG A 415 -5.45 1.68 8.56
CA ARG A 415 -6.69 2.35 8.14
C ARG A 415 -6.97 2.26 6.64
N GLY A 416 -6.58 1.15 6.01
CA GLY A 416 -6.74 0.89 4.57
C GLY A 416 -5.54 0.14 3.98
N SER A 417 -5.56 -0.08 2.66
CA SER A 417 -4.52 -0.81 1.92
C SER A 417 -3.48 0.12 1.29
N TYR A 418 -3.89 1.06 0.44
CA TYR A 418 -2.99 2.00 -0.24
C TYR A 418 -3.77 3.19 -0.80
N SER A 419 -3.06 4.25 -1.19
CA SER A 419 -3.66 5.49 -1.66
C SER A 419 -4.06 5.47 -3.14
N ASP A 420 -5.00 6.34 -3.50
CA ASP A 420 -5.33 6.72 -4.88
C ASP A 420 -5.38 8.25 -4.99
N TRP A 421 -5.16 8.75 -6.19
CA TRP A 421 -5.18 10.18 -6.46
C TRP A 421 -6.61 10.64 -6.82
N PRO A 422 -7.29 11.40 -5.95
CA PRO A 422 -8.67 11.77 -6.19
C PRO A 422 -8.82 12.95 -7.15
N VAL A 423 -9.97 13.00 -7.81
CA VAL A 423 -10.35 14.12 -8.68
C VAL A 423 -10.27 15.44 -7.93
N GLY A 424 -9.63 16.44 -8.56
CA GLY A 424 -9.53 17.80 -8.03
C GLY A 424 -8.34 18.04 -7.11
N THR A 425 -7.56 17.01 -6.76
CA THR A 425 -6.25 17.21 -6.12
C THR A 425 -5.22 17.55 -7.18
N THR A 426 -4.63 18.75 -7.12
CA THR A 426 -3.55 19.16 -8.02
C THR A 426 -2.19 18.69 -7.51
N LEU A 427 -1.14 18.78 -8.34
CA LEU A 427 0.22 18.46 -7.90
C LEU A 427 0.67 19.35 -6.72
N GLU A 428 0.31 20.64 -6.72
CA GLU A 428 0.57 21.55 -5.59
C GLU A 428 -0.08 21.06 -4.28
N MET A 429 -1.32 20.57 -4.35
CA MET A 429 -2.01 19.99 -3.19
C MET A 429 -1.33 18.70 -2.71
N HIS A 430 -0.84 17.87 -3.63
CA HIS A 430 -0.07 16.68 -3.29
C HIS A 430 1.31 17.01 -2.71
N GLN A 431 1.99 18.05 -3.18
CA GLN A 431 3.24 18.51 -2.55
C GLN A 431 3.02 18.99 -1.11
N ASN A 432 1.85 19.58 -0.83
CA ASN A 432 1.46 19.87 0.55
C ASN A 432 1.28 18.60 1.40
N LEU A 433 0.98 17.42 0.82
CA LEU A 433 1.00 16.14 1.55
C LEU A 433 2.44 15.70 1.83
N ARG A 434 3.35 15.93 0.89
CA ARG A 434 4.78 15.53 0.93
C ARG A 434 5.69 16.42 1.79
N ALA A 435 5.36 17.70 1.96
CA ALA A 435 6.23 18.68 2.61
C ALA A 435 6.52 18.40 4.08
N ASN A 436 7.70 18.76 4.60
CA ASN A 436 7.98 18.70 6.03
C ASN A 436 7.33 19.87 6.79
N VAL A 437 7.11 19.69 8.10
CA VAL A 437 6.69 20.75 9.01
C VAL A 437 7.83 20.99 10.01
N GLY A 438 8.67 21.98 9.72
CA GLY A 438 9.89 22.21 10.49
C GLY A 438 10.78 20.97 10.48
N ARG A 439 11.04 20.41 11.66
CA ARG A 439 11.89 19.23 11.88
C ARG A 439 11.17 17.88 11.73
N LEU A 440 9.87 17.89 11.47
CA LEU A 440 9.06 16.69 11.20
C LEU A 440 8.90 16.49 9.69
N TRP A 441 9.58 15.47 9.17
CA TRP A 441 9.54 15.04 7.78
C TRP A 441 8.50 13.94 7.58
N PHE A 442 8.02 13.79 6.35
CA PHE A 442 7.05 12.77 5.99
C PHE A 442 7.54 11.97 4.79
N ALA A 443 7.32 10.65 4.83
CA ALA A 443 7.53 9.73 3.71
C ALA A 443 6.40 8.70 3.69
N GLY A 444 6.07 8.14 2.53
CA GLY A 444 4.94 7.21 2.38
C GLY A 444 4.68 6.96 0.91
N GLU A 445 4.06 5.84 0.53
CA GLU A 445 3.63 5.70 -0.87
C GLU A 445 2.70 6.82 -1.31
N ALA A 446 1.81 7.29 -0.41
CA ALA A 446 0.87 8.37 -0.72
C ALA A 446 1.57 9.71 -1.02
N LEU A 447 2.86 9.83 -0.66
CA LEU A 447 3.68 11.01 -0.87
C LEU A 447 4.48 10.93 -2.18
N SER A 448 4.45 9.79 -2.87
CA SER A 448 5.08 9.63 -4.18
C SER A 448 4.12 10.10 -5.26
N ALA A 449 4.48 11.15 -6.00
CA ALA A 449 3.59 11.66 -7.04
C ALA A 449 3.52 10.72 -8.26
N GLN A 450 4.60 9.97 -8.50
CA GLN A 450 4.71 9.05 -9.63
C GLN A 450 4.17 7.65 -9.34
N PHE A 451 4.26 7.21 -8.09
CA PHE A 451 4.11 5.80 -7.72
C PHE A 451 3.26 5.62 -6.46
N PHE A 452 2.31 6.53 -6.23
CA PHE A 452 1.28 6.33 -5.21
C PHE A 452 0.56 4.99 -5.45
N GLY A 453 0.16 4.32 -4.38
CA GLY A 453 -0.39 2.97 -4.42
C GLY A 453 0.68 1.87 -4.33
N PHE A 454 1.93 2.14 -4.72
CA PHE A 454 2.94 1.10 -4.94
C PHE A 454 4.06 1.05 -3.91
N LEU A 455 4.63 -0.15 -3.78
CA LEU A 455 5.77 -0.43 -2.92
C LEU A 455 7.01 0.43 -3.23
N HIS A 456 7.34 0.62 -4.51
CA HIS A 456 8.51 1.39 -4.92
C HIS A 456 8.32 2.91 -4.70
N GLY A 457 7.08 3.41 -4.70
CA GLY A 457 6.80 4.79 -4.28
C GLY A 457 7.21 5.04 -2.83
N ALA A 458 6.86 4.13 -1.93
CA ALA A 458 7.30 4.17 -0.53
C ALA A 458 8.84 4.11 -0.41
N TRP A 459 9.51 3.26 -1.19
CA TRP A 459 10.97 3.22 -1.23
C TRP A 459 11.61 4.57 -1.57
N PHE A 460 11.19 5.16 -2.69
CA PHE A 460 11.82 6.38 -3.19
C PHE A 460 11.61 7.55 -2.23
N GLU A 461 10.40 7.68 -1.66
CA GLU A 461 10.10 8.70 -0.66
C GLU A 461 10.90 8.50 0.64
N GLY A 462 11.04 7.26 1.11
CA GLY A 462 11.87 6.93 2.26
C GLY A 462 13.34 7.27 2.06
N ARG A 463 13.88 6.94 0.87
CA ARG A 463 15.28 7.20 0.50
C ARG A 463 15.57 8.70 0.49
N GLU A 464 14.70 9.47 -0.15
CA GLU A 464 14.87 10.91 -0.28
C GLU A 464 14.71 11.63 1.07
N ALA A 465 13.68 11.30 1.86
CA ALA A 465 13.48 11.93 3.18
C ALA A 465 14.67 11.63 4.11
N GLY A 466 15.15 10.38 4.11
CA GLY A 466 16.34 9.98 4.87
C GLY A 466 17.59 10.75 4.45
N ALA A 467 17.85 10.87 3.15
CA ALA A 467 18.99 11.59 2.62
C ALA A 467 18.94 13.10 2.90
N HIS A 468 17.77 13.73 2.83
CA HIS A 468 17.62 15.14 3.23
C HIS A 468 17.91 15.34 4.72
N VAL A 469 17.28 14.54 5.59
CA VAL A 469 17.50 14.64 7.04
C VAL A 469 18.97 14.40 7.39
N ALA A 470 19.65 13.47 6.71
CA ALA A 470 21.09 13.25 6.85
C ALA A 470 21.92 14.51 6.61
N GLN A 471 21.62 15.26 5.55
CA GLN A 471 22.31 16.51 5.26
C GLN A 471 22.06 17.53 6.36
N PHE A 472 20.81 17.67 6.83
CA PHE A 472 20.48 18.60 7.92
C PHE A 472 21.19 18.28 9.23
N VAL A 473 21.28 17.00 9.62
CA VAL A 473 22.00 16.58 10.83
C VAL A 473 23.48 16.95 10.76
N ARG A 474 24.08 16.92 9.58
CA ARG A 474 25.50 17.26 9.36
C ARG A 474 25.76 18.76 9.17
N GLY A 475 24.73 19.60 9.29
CA GLY A 475 24.82 21.04 9.03
C GLY A 475 24.84 21.40 7.54
N GLY A 476 24.60 20.43 6.65
CA GLY A 476 24.33 20.65 5.24
C GLY A 476 22.86 20.98 4.99
N HIS A 477 22.56 21.53 3.81
CA HIS A 477 21.20 21.92 3.44
C HIS A 477 20.80 21.48 2.03
N CYS A 478 21.71 20.83 1.30
CA CYS A 478 21.53 20.48 -0.10
C CYS A 478 21.87 19.02 -0.33
N LEU A 479 21.10 18.37 -1.20
CA LEU A 479 21.26 16.99 -1.59
C LEU A 479 21.30 16.89 -3.12
N ARG A 480 22.15 16.00 -3.62
CA ARG A 480 22.19 15.66 -5.04
C ARG A 480 21.88 14.16 -5.17
N LEU A 481 20.65 13.84 -5.58
CA LEU A 481 20.21 12.46 -5.79
C LEU A 481 20.68 11.97 -7.18
N ASP A 482 21.25 10.77 -7.26
CA ASP A 482 21.48 10.00 -8.49
C ASP A 482 21.99 10.78 -9.74
N GLY A 483 22.85 11.80 -9.54
CA GLY A 483 23.44 12.60 -10.62
C GLY A 483 22.60 13.79 -11.11
N GLU A 484 21.49 14.08 -10.44
CA GLU A 484 20.48 15.07 -10.81
C GLU A 484 20.76 16.49 -10.28
N GLU A 485 19.81 17.42 -10.45
CA GLU A 485 19.90 18.78 -9.91
C GLU A 485 20.02 18.77 -8.38
N GLU A 486 20.77 19.73 -7.86
CA GLU A 486 20.91 19.93 -6.42
C GLU A 486 19.59 20.46 -5.83
N VAL A 487 19.06 19.76 -4.84
CA VAL A 487 17.85 20.12 -4.12
C VAL A 487 18.25 20.62 -2.74
N CYS A 488 17.85 21.85 -2.40
CA CYS A 488 18.20 22.47 -1.13
C CYS A 488 16.98 22.82 -0.29
N GLY A 489 17.13 22.72 1.03
CA GLY A 489 16.17 23.21 2.01
C GLY A 489 15.05 22.22 2.32
N SER A 490 13.96 22.78 2.87
CA SER A 490 12.74 22.03 3.15
C SER A 490 12.01 21.71 1.84
N ARG A 491 11.22 20.63 1.84
CA ARG A 491 10.31 20.32 0.73
C ARG A 491 9.30 21.45 0.55
N PRO A 492 9.01 21.88 -0.70
CA PRO A 492 8.14 23.01 -0.94
C PRO A 492 6.71 22.72 -0.48
N HIS A 493 6.06 23.74 0.07
CA HIS A 493 4.61 23.76 0.28
C HIS A 493 4.02 25.02 -0.38
N TYR A 494 2.73 24.96 -0.66
CA TYR A 494 1.98 25.94 -1.42
C TYR A 494 0.78 26.42 -0.61
N GLU A 495 0.80 27.68 -0.17
CA GLU A 495 -0.32 28.31 0.54
C GLU A 495 -1.46 28.68 -0.42
N SER A 496 -1.09 29.22 -1.59
CA SER A 496 -2.04 29.55 -2.65
C SER A 496 -2.15 28.41 -3.64
N LEU A 497 -3.27 27.70 -3.59
CA LEU A 497 -3.58 26.59 -4.49
C LEU A 497 -4.36 27.10 -5.70
N HIS A 498 -4.00 26.58 -6.87
CA HIS A 498 -4.66 26.89 -8.13
C HIS A 498 -5.43 25.65 -8.59
N GLY A 499 -6.51 25.82 -9.35
CA GLY A 499 -7.28 24.69 -9.91
C GLY A 499 -6.48 23.80 -10.87
N THR A 500 -5.27 24.22 -11.25
CA THR A 500 -4.26 23.46 -12.00
C THR A 500 -2.87 23.78 -11.44
N SER A 501 -1.90 22.88 -11.61
CA SER A 501 -0.50 23.18 -11.23
C SER A 501 0.30 23.64 -12.46
N PRO A 502 1.03 24.76 -12.39
CA PRO A 502 1.89 25.22 -13.49
C PRO A 502 2.84 24.12 -13.99
N LEU A 503 3.05 24.03 -15.31
CA LEU A 503 3.91 22.99 -15.92
C LEU A 503 5.32 22.90 -15.31
N ARG A 504 5.89 24.02 -14.88
CA ARG A 504 7.20 24.08 -14.19
C ARG A 504 7.23 23.32 -12.85
N HIS A 505 6.07 22.99 -12.27
CA HIS A 505 5.98 22.23 -11.02
C HIS A 505 6.05 20.72 -11.27
N TYR A 506 5.89 20.23 -12.50
CA TYR A 506 6.11 18.82 -12.84
C TYR A 506 7.61 18.59 -13.07
N SER A 507 8.32 18.44 -11.96
CA SER A 507 9.77 18.29 -11.93
C SER A 507 10.18 17.23 -10.92
N LEU A 508 11.43 16.79 -11.03
CA LEU A 508 12.08 15.92 -10.04
C LEU A 508 11.93 16.42 -8.61
N LEU A 509 12.07 17.74 -8.41
CA LEU A 509 11.93 18.37 -7.09
C LEU A 509 10.58 18.07 -6.43
N ASN A 510 9.52 18.04 -7.24
CA ASN A 510 8.16 17.73 -6.79
C ASN A 510 7.81 16.25 -6.95
N GLY A 511 8.84 15.38 -7.02
CA GLY A 511 8.67 13.94 -7.13
C GLY A 511 8.05 13.49 -8.46
N TRP A 512 8.24 14.26 -9.54
CA TRP A 512 7.74 13.97 -10.89
C TRP A 512 8.86 14.00 -11.93
N ALA A 513 9.64 12.92 -11.99
CA ALA A 513 10.86 12.80 -12.80
C ALA A 513 10.64 12.63 -14.31
N ALA A 514 9.53 12.02 -14.71
CA ALA A 514 9.44 11.34 -16.00
C ALA A 514 8.44 11.97 -16.98
N LYS A 515 8.60 11.64 -18.27
CA LYS A 515 7.56 11.84 -19.28
C LYS A 515 6.46 10.80 -19.03
N SER A 516 5.47 11.16 -18.23
CA SER A 516 4.36 10.26 -17.82
C SER A 516 3.38 9.93 -18.95
N PHE A 517 3.53 10.58 -20.10
CA PHE A 517 2.79 10.30 -21.32
C PHE A 517 3.77 10.27 -22.49
N ALA A 518 3.61 9.27 -23.38
CA ALA A 518 4.30 9.30 -24.65
C ALA A 518 3.93 10.60 -25.38
N ALA A 519 4.90 11.31 -25.95
CA ALA A 519 4.63 12.52 -26.70
C ALA A 519 3.65 12.18 -27.83
N SER A 520 2.38 12.59 -27.69
CA SER A 520 1.42 12.55 -28.77
C SER A 520 2.01 13.41 -29.88
N LYS A 521 2.58 12.78 -30.91
CA LYS A 521 2.83 13.47 -32.16
C LYS A 521 1.46 13.89 -32.66
N ALA A 522 1.11 15.16 -32.41
CA ALA A 522 -0.07 15.77 -32.98
C ALA A 522 0.02 15.61 -34.50
N SER A 523 -0.73 14.66 -35.04
CA SER A 523 -1.15 14.71 -36.43
C SER A 523 -2.09 15.90 -36.54
N ARG A 524 -1.52 17.07 -36.83
CA ARG A 524 -2.26 18.18 -37.42
C ARG A 524 -2.74 17.69 -38.79
N GLY A 525 -4.00 17.29 -38.86
CA GLY A 525 -4.79 17.18 -40.08
C GLY A 525 -5.80 18.30 -40.10
#